data_AF-A0A813EMV7-F1
#
_entry.id   AF-A0A813EMV7-F1
#
_cell.length_a   1.000
_cell.length_b   1.000
_cell.length_c   1.000
_cell.angle_alpha   90.00
_cell.angle_beta   90.00
_cell.angle_gamma   90.00
#
_symmetry.space_group_name_H-M   'P 1'
#
loop_
_entity.id
_entity.type
_entity.pdbx_description
1 polymer ?
#
loop_
_entity_poly.entity_id
_entity_poly.type
_entity_poly.pdbx_seq_one_letter_code
_entity_poly.pdbx_strand_id
1 'polypeptide(L)'
;MLRTGSSRCIAFCRDKAECSLLGEVFTQICLRYFGVDAWSERVTEELSDIQRCAALRRFADEHVELRFSTSWEGDFKYEERSQKKTLKLLTSVRILDEAVDIPECDSVFYANLPTSKCSDRALARTVQRLCRALRVHDSKPARVASAFLWTGLQDDNVLDVLAMLKDLDPSFSSKLRVCSTDYDFMTQASALSCEQIALETFKERYQVAAIRIDTLALTEWRVQCLCTMWPALLPKIGEAPRIVPEHLRCDGAPLTFHGRLFLNACKANWLPSCPTRVQLSSNQKGCIEQLPWWPAIMHKWCGTSAADKVRWLCHMLPEQRPKSNGRHVVPPGLLPVGCLSTYFNPYIFLRQVSGNWCGWMKEKEKTFIFLSSELMKEIEALPWFPACKTYWENQVSVEVQVKLLCQMWPEHTPRGNVKCVVPVELLPPGRHSMSISGSHFMRKLMRKFSRVSPNLRRQVEALPWFPVWKLASQKRHDNYLGTVAEKVHWMCHMWPEQRPKQGDKRLVPPEIAPRRMAASFDGGLFLRNIAPNWCDWVKTDTTTSLTPDLIARAEALPWFPDFLRNRRKRWEVKSRTQQVSGNIVYQGTVAEKVHWMCHMWPEQRPKRSKRCLVRACSKWRGSIL
;
A
#
# COMPACT_ATOMS: atom_id res chain seq x y z
N MET A 1 -6.99 -25.60 -10.02
CA MET A 1 -7.55 -24.91 -11.22
C MET A 1 -9.06 -25.08 -11.33
N LEU A 2 -9.60 -26.30 -11.49
CA LEU A 2 -11.05 -26.54 -11.61
C LEU A 2 -11.88 -25.88 -10.50
N ARG A 3 -11.50 -26.10 -9.23
CA ARG A 3 -12.18 -25.51 -8.06
C ARG A 3 -12.14 -23.98 -8.03
N THR A 4 -11.05 -23.36 -8.48
CA THR A 4 -10.88 -21.90 -8.43
C THR A 4 -11.44 -21.20 -9.67
N GLY A 5 -11.88 -21.95 -10.68
CA GLY A 5 -12.24 -21.41 -12.00
C GLY A 5 -11.03 -20.87 -12.80
N SER A 6 -9.81 -21.09 -12.31
CA SER A 6 -8.57 -20.71 -12.99
C SER A 6 -8.38 -21.53 -14.25
N SER A 7 -8.03 -20.87 -15.33
CA SER A 7 -7.88 -21.44 -16.66
C SER A 7 -6.48 -21.35 -17.23
N ARG A 8 -5.65 -20.44 -16.70
CA ARG A 8 -4.32 -20.16 -17.22
C ARG A 8 -3.32 -20.11 -16.08
N CYS A 9 -2.56 -21.19 -15.94
CA CYS A 9 -1.59 -21.35 -14.87
C CYS A 9 -0.16 -21.31 -15.42
N ILE A 10 0.72 -20.57 -14.75
CA ILE A 10 2.17 -20.69 -14.97
C ILE A 10 2.75 -21.55 -13.85
N ALA A 11 3.39 -22.67 -14.20
CA ALA A 11 4.10 -23.53 -13.27
C ALA A 11 5.60 -23.24 -13.29
N PHE A 12 6.15 -22.90 -12.13
CA PHE A 12 7.58 -22.68 -11.94
C PHE A 12 8.23 -23.96 -11.44
N CYS A 13 9.02 -24.59 -12.32
CA CYS A 13 9.72 -25.84 -12.06
C CYS A 13 11.19 -25.58 -11.68
N ARG A 14 11.79 -26.57 -11.03
CA ARG A 14 13.20 -26.64 -10.66
C ARG A 14 14.09 -26.77 -11.88
N ASP A 15 13.73 -27.67 -12.79
CA ASP A 15 14.52 -27.99 -13.97
C ASP A 15 13.64 -28.32 -15.18
N LYS A 16 14.32 -28.54 -16.31
CA LYS A 16 13.67 -28.71 -17.62
C LYS A 16 12.97 -30.06 -17.74
N ALA A 17 13.47 -31.09 -17.04
CA ALA A 17 12.86 -32.42 -17.04
C ALA A 17 11.52 -32.37 -16.30
N GLU A 18 11.48 -31.69 -15.15
CA GLU A 18 10.26 -31.44 -14.40
C GLU A 18 9.24 -30.63 -15.22
N CYS A 19 9.67 -29.62 -15.98
CA CYS A 19 8.78 -28.89 -16.90
C CYS A 19 8.07 -29.80 -17.92
N SER A 20 8.80 -30.73 -18.52
CA SER A 20 8.25 -31.66 -19.50
C SER A 20 7.31 -32.66 -18.84
N LEU A 21 7.76 -33.29 -17.75
CA LEU A 21 6.98 -34.28 -17.02
C LEU A 21 5.68 -33.70 -16.47
N LEU A 22 5.74 -32.53 -15.82
CA LEU A 22 4.56 -31.88 -15.26
C LEU A 22 3.54 -31.53 -16.35
N GLY A 23 4.00 -31.03 -17.51
CA GLY A 23 3.12 -30.70 -18.63
C GLY A 23 2.43 -31.91 -19.24
N GLU A 24 3.15 -33.02 -19.40
CA GLU A 24 2.60 -34.28 -19.89
C GLU A 24 1.58 -34.86 -18.91
N VAL A 25 1.96 -35.01 -17.64
CA VAL A 25 1.07 -35.54 -16.59
C VAL A 25 -0.18 -34.67 -16.44
N PHE A 26 -0.04 -33.35 -16.50
CA PHE A 26 -1.18 -32.42 -16.45
C PHE A 26 -2.18 -32.67 -17.57
N THR A 27 -1.72 -32.80 -18.82
CA THR A 27 -2.62 -33.03 -19.96
C THR A 27 -3.28 -34.41 -19.89
N GLN A 28 -2.52 -35.45 -19.51
CA GLN A 28 -3.06 -36.80 -19.33
C GLN A 28 -4.13 -36.85 -18.23
N ILE A 29 -3.89 -36.23 -17.07
CA ILE A 29 -4.87 -36.20 -15.96
C ILE A 29 -6.12 -35.43 -16.37
N CYS A 30 -5.97 -34.24 -16.98
CA CYS A 30 -7.13 -33.46 -17.42
C CYS A 30 -7.98 -34.23 -18.41
N LEU A 31 -7.36 -34.92 -19.37
CA LEU A 31 -8.09 -35.67 -20.39
C LEU A 31 -8.69 -36.97 -19.83
N ARG A 32 -7.88 -37.81 -19.18
CA ARG A 32 -8.29 -39.17 -18.77
C ARG A 32 -9.15 -39.19 -17.52
N TYR A 33 -8.82 -38.36 -16.53
CA TYR A 33 -9.52 -38.36 -15.25
C TYR A 33 -10.68 -37.37 -15.25
N PHE A 34 -10.48 -36.16 -15.77
CA PHE A 34 -11.51 -35.10 -15.73
C PHE A 34 -12.34 -34.96 -17.02
N GLY A 35 -11.93 -35.57 -18.14
CA GLY A 35 -12.60 -35.37 -19.44
C GLY A 35 -12.49 -33.93 -19.99
N VAL A 36 -11.56 -33.13 -19.48
CA VAL A 36 -11.38 -31.72 -19.84
C VAL A 36 -10.18 -31.59 -20.76
N ASP A 37 -10.34 -30.80 -21.83
CA ASP A 37 -9.24 -30.53 -22.75
C ASP A 37 -8.22 -29.62 -22.06
N ALA A 38 -6.96 -29.99 -22.20
CA ALA A 38 -5.85 -29.27 -21.61
C ALA A 38 -4.75 -29.05 -22.64
N TRP A 39 -4.09 -27.91 -22.49
CA TRP A 39 -2.93 -27.52 -23.26
C TRP A 39 -1.77 -27.30 -22.29
N SER A 40 -0.60 -27.78 -22.66
CA SER A 40 0.63 -27.49 -21.93
C SER A 40 1.77 -27.20 -22.87
N GLU A 41 2.58 -26.20 -22.53
CA GLU A 41 3.84 -25.90 -23.23
C GLU A 41 4.91 -25.49 -22.22
N ARG A 42 6.18 -25.73 -22.57
CA ARG A 42 7.33 -25.35 -21.74
C ARG A 42 8.00 -24.09 -22.31
N VAL A 43 8.38 -23.16 -21.45
CA VAL A 43 9.17 -21.96 -21.79
C VAL A 43 10.47 -21.99 -21.01
N THR A 44 11.52 -22.42 -21.70
CA THR A 44 12.88 -22.57 -21.18
C THR A 44 13.87 -21.80 -22.07
N GLU A 45 15.14 -21.75 -21.64
CA GLU A 45 16.23 -21.18 -22.41
C GLU A 45 16.52 -21.91 -23.74
N GLU A 46 16.05 -23.16 -23.90
CA GLU A 46 16.27 -23.97 -25.12
C GLU A 46 15.43 -23.50 -26.30
N LEU A 47 14.33 -22.79 -26.03
CA LEU A 47 13.50 -22.22 -27.08
C LEU A 47 14.16 -20.96 -27.63
N SER A 48 14.04 -20.72 -28.93
CA SER A 48 14.36 -19.42 -29.52
C SER A 48 13.38 -18.34 -29.04
N ASP A 49 13.73 -17.06 -29.18
CA ASP A 49 12.82 -15.96 -28.85
C ASP A 49 11.51 -16.03 -29.63
N ILE A 50 11.56 -16.46 -30.90
CA ILE A 50 10.39 -16.63 -31.74
C ILE A 50 9.47 -17.73 -31.17
N GLN A 51 10.04 -18.86 -30.77
CA GLN A 51 9.28 -19.96 -30.16
C GLN A 51 8.70 -19.56 -28.79
N ARG A 52 9.46 -18.84 -27.95
CA ARG A 52 8.95 -18.30 -26.68
C ARG A 52 7.78 -17.35 -26.91
N CYS A 53 7.89 -16.43 -27.86
CA CYS A 53 6.80 -15.52 -28.22
C CYS A 53 5.58 -16.27 -28.74
N ALA A 54 5.77 -17.31 -29.56
CA ALA A 54 4.68 -18.15 -30.04
C ALA A 54 3.98 -18.90 -28.90
N ALA A 55 4.74 -19.45 -27.95
CA ALA A 55 4.21 -20.12 -26.77
C ALA A 55 3.37 -19.16 -25.89
N LEU A 56 3.88 -17.95 -25.65
CA LEU A 56 3.17 -16.93 -24.86
C LEU A 56 1.89 -16.46 -25.56
N ARG A 57 1.90 -16.30 -26.88
CA ARG A 57 0.68 -15.97 -27.66
C ARG A 57 -0.35 -17.09 -27.54
N ARG A 58 0.05 -18.34 -27.78
CA ARG A 58 -0.85 -19.50 -27.62
C ARG A 58 -1.39 -19.66 -26.20
N PHE A 59 -0.60 -19.30 -25.18
CA PHE A 59 -1.06 -19.27 -23.79
C PHE A 59 -2.11 -18.18 -23.57
N ALA A 60 -1.86 -16.97 -24.08
CA ALA A 60 -2.76 -15.82 -23.96
C ALA A 60 -4.08 -16.04 -24.71
N ASP A 61 -4.04 -16.60 -25.92
CA ASP A 61 -5.20 -16.77 -26.79
C ASP A 61 -6.36 -17.49 -26.07
N GLU A 62 -7.58 -16.99 -26.22
CA GLU A 62 -8.77 -17.75 -25.82
C GLU A 62 -9.05 -18.78 -26.92
N HIS A 63 -8.50 -19.99 -26.78
CA HIS A 63 -8.96 -21.09 -27.61
C HIS A 63 -10.37 -21.44 -27.14
N VAL A 64 -11.35 -20.95 -27.89
CA VAL A 64 -12.76 -21.33 -27.76
C VAL A 64 -13.03 -22.29 -28.90
N GLU A 65 -12.90 -23.60 -28.65
CA GLU A 65 -13.53 -24.57 -29.55
C GLU A 65 -15.04 -24.46 -29.36
N LEU A 66 -15.72 -23.93 -30.38
CA LEU A 66 -17.16 -24.04 -30.50
C LEU A 66 -17.46 -25.48 -30.90
N ARG A 67 -17.88 -26.30 -29.93
CA ARG A 67 -18.47 -27.60 -30.25
C ARG A 67 -19.97 -27.41 -30.41
N PHE A 68 -20.46 -27.86 -31.56
CA PHE A 68 -21.88 -28.03 -31.79
C PHE A 68 -22.23 -29.45 -31.37
N SER A 69 -22.85 -29.61 -30.20
CA SER A 69 -23.53 -30.87 -29.90
C SER A 69 -24.94 -30.76 -30.45
N THR A 70 -25.25 -31.58 -31.44
CA THR A 70 -26.62 -31.77 -31.91
C THR A 70 -27.22 -32.92 -31.13
N SER A 71 -28.10 -32.60 -30.18
CA SER A 71 -28.97 -33.61 -29.54
C SER A 71 -30.34 -33.60 -30.22
N TRP A 72 -30.94 -34.77 -30.29
CA TRP A 72 -32.30 -34.97 -30.78
C TRP A 72 -33.18 -35.35 -29.60
N GLU A 73 -34.19 -34.55 -29.32
CA GLU A 73 -35.27 -34.90 -28.39
C GLU A 73 -36.57 -34.88 -29.20
N GLY A 74 -37.00 -36.07 -29.65
CA GLY A 74 -38.07 -36.21 -30.65
C GLY A 74 -37.64 -35.70 -32.02
N ASP A 75 -38.56 -35.03 -32.75
CA ASP A 75 -38.30 -34.45 -34.07
C ASP A 75 -37.59 -33.08 -34.03
N PHE A 76 -37.21 -32.60 -32.84
CA PHE A 76 -36.58 -31.29 -32.65
C PHE A 76 -35.05 -31.42 -32.45
N LYS A 77 -34.29 -30.72 -33.30
CA LYS A 77 -32.82 -30.63 -33.25
C LYS A 77 -32.40 -29.45 -32.35
N TYR A 78 -31.72 -29.73 -31.25
CA TYR A 78 -31.12 -28.71 -30.40
C TYR A 78 -29.63 -28.56 -30.72
N GLU A 79 -29.19 -27.33 -31.02
CA GLU A 79 -27.78 -26.98 -31.14
C GLU A 79 -27.33 -26.26 -29.87
N GLU A 80 -26.74 -27.02 -28.93
CA GLU A 80 -26.18 -26.42 -27.72
C GLU A 80 -24.78 -25.88 -28.01
N ARG A 81 -24.64 -24.56 -28.00
CA ARG A 81 -23.33 -23.89 -28.12
C ARG A 81 -22.62 -23.95 -26.77
N SER A 82 -21.91 -25.04 -26.52
CA SER A 82 -21.02 -25.13 -25.37
C SER A 82 -19.64 -24.59 -25.73
N GLN A 83 -19.25 -23.48 -25.09
CA GLN A 83 -17.86 -23.01 -25.14
C GLN A 83 -17.04 -23.88 -24.20
N LYS A 84 -16.35 -24.89 -24.73
CA LYS A 84 -15.44 -25.70 -23.90
C LYS A 84 -14.17 -24.91 -23.64
N LYS A 85 -13.97 -24.51 -22.39
CA LYS A 85 -12.80 -23.74 -21.97
C LYS A 85 -11.63 -24.70 -21.75
N THR A 86 -10.61 -24.62 -22.62
CA THR A 86 -9.37 -25.40 -22.47
C THR A 86 -8.57 -24.90 -21.27
N LEU A 87 -8.12 -25.81 -20.40
CA LEU A 87 -7.18 -25.46 -19.33
C LEU A 87 -5.77 -25.34 -19.90
N LYS A 88 -5.04 -24.29 -19.52
CA LYS A 88 -3.70 -24.01 -20.05
C LYS A 88 -2.67 -23.98 -18.93
N LEU A 89 -1.60 -24.75 -19.12
CA LEU A 89 -0.44 -24.78 -18.24
C LEU A 89 0.81 -24.34 -19.02
N LEU A 90 1.52 -23.34 -18.51
CA LEU A 90 2.82 -22.93 -19.04
C LEU A 90 3.89 -23.30 -18.02
N THR A 91 4.75 -24.27 -18.32
CA THR A 91 5.84 -24.66 -17.42
C THR A 91 7.09 -23.82 -17.73
N SER A 92 7.81 -23.36 -16.72
CA SER A 92 9.01 -22.53 -16.94
C SER A 92 10.09 -22.77 -15.90
N VAL A 93 11.35 -22.64 -16.37
CA VAL A 93 12.55 -22.57 -15.55
C VAL A 93 13.19 -21.21 -15.76
N ARG A 94 13.16 -20.36 -14.74
CA ARG A 94 13.86 -19.05 -14.65
C ARG A 94 13.51 -17.97 -15.67
N ILE A 95 13.05 -18.30 -16.87
CA ILE A 95 12.76 -17.34 -17.95
C ILE A 95 11.60 -16.41 -17.59
N LEU A 96 10.56 -16.94 -16.95
CA LEU A 96 9.37 -16.17 -16.57
C LEU A 96 9.44 -15.60 -15.14
N ASP A 97 10.60 -15.67 -14.48
CA ASP A 97 10.79 -15.13 -13.13
C ASP A 97 10.66 -13.60 -13.15
N GLU A 98 11.30 -12.93 -14.13
CA GLU A 98 11.46 -11.49 -14.18
C GLU A 98 10.87 -10.87 -15.47
N ALA A 99 10.43 -9.61 -15.38
CA ALA A 99 10.09 -8.72 -16.50
C ALA A 99 9.08 -9.14 -17.60
N VAL A 100 8.37 -10.28 -17.52
CA VAL A 100 7.35 -10.65 -18.54
C VAL A 100 5.91 -10.35 -18.07
N ASP A 101 5.22 -9.43 -18.75
CA ASP A 101 3.81 -9.14 -18.46
C ASP A 101 2.89 -10.10 -19.22
N ILE A 102 2.10 -10.87 -18.47
CA ILE A 102 1.14 -11.84 -19.00
C ILE A 102 -0.21 -11.60 -18.30
N PRO A 103 -0.98 -10.56 -18.69
CA PRO A 103 -2.24 -10.21 -18.06
C PRO A 103 -3.24 -11.36 -18.02
N GLU A 104 -3.19 -12.29 -18.98
CA GLU A 104 -4.11 -13.41 -19.14
C GLU A 104 -3.90 -14.48 -18.06
N CYS A 105 -2.71 -14.55 -17.47
CA CYS A 105 -2.38 -15.47 -16.39
C CYS A 105 -3.27 -15.22 -15.17
N ASP A 106 -4.00 -16.24 -14.72
CA ASP A 106 -4.93 -16.15 -13.59
C ASP A 106 -4.47 -16.96 -12.37
N SER A 107 -3.44 -17.77 -12.54
CA SER A 107 -2.89 -18.58 -11.47
C SER A 107 -1.41 -18.91 -11.65
N VAL A 108 -0.74 -19.17 -10.53
CA VAL A 108 0.65 -19.64 -10.51
C VAL A 108 0.76 -20.91 -9.69
N PHE A 109 1.64 -21.81 -10.11
CA PHE A 109 1.96 -23.04 -9.42
C PHE A 109 3.46 -23.07 -9.13
N TYR A 110 3.82 -23.33 -7.87
CA TYR A 110 5.20 -23.47 -7.45
C TYR A 110 5.45 -24.96 -7.20
N ALA A 111 6.14 -25.61 -8.14
CA ALA A 111 6.53 -27.02 -7.97
C ALA A 111 7.58 -27.18 -6.86
N ASN A 112 8.38 -26.13 -6.66
CA ASN A 112 9.40 -26.08 -5.62
C ASN A 112 9.48 -24.66 -5.02
N LEU A 113 9.48 -24.59 -3.69
CA LEU A 113 9.66 -23.35 -2.95
C LEU A 113 11.14 -23.09 -2.66
N PRO A 114 11.58 -21.82 -2.60
CA PRO A 114 12.93 -21.52 -2.17
C PRO A 114 13.16 -22.06 -0.76
N THR A 115 14.30 -22.72 -0.53
CA THR A 115 14.63 -23.30 0.78
C THR A 115 14.86 -22.22 1.84
N SER A 116 14.66 -22.53 3.12
CA SER A 116 14.88 -21.58 4.24
C SER A 116 16.30 -20.99 4.35
N LYS A 117 17.28 -21.63 3.69
CA LYS A 117 18.67 -21.12 3.55
C LYS A 117 18.84 -20.14 2.37
N CYS A 118 17.79 -19.85 1.61
CA CYS A 118 17.92 -19.11 0.37
C CYS A 118 17.97 -17.60 0.61
N SER A 119 18.80 -16.91 -0.17
CA SER A 119 18.96 -15.45 -0.13
C SER A 119 17.63 -14.70 -0.34
N ASP A 120 17.54 -13.45 0.14
CA ASP A 120 16.43 -12.51 -0.11
C ASP A 120 16.00 -12.46 -1.59
N ARG A 121 16.95 -12.68 -2.51
CA ARG A 121 16.72 -12.73 -3.96
C ARG A 121 15.78 -13.88 -4.37
N ALA A 122 15.83 -15.02 -3.70
CA ALA A 122 14.96 -16.15 -4.01
C ALA A 122 13.51 -15.88 -3.59
N LEU A 123 13.32 -15.29 -2.42
CA LEU A 123 12.01 -14.82 -1.96
C LEU A 123 11.47 -13.72 -2.87
N ALA A 124 12.30 -12.75 -3.27
CA ALA A 124 11.92 -11.70 -4.23
C ALA A 124 11.45 -12.29 -5.58
N ARG A 125 12.12 -13.33 -6.09
CA ARG A 125 11.65 -14.06 -7.28
C ARG A 125 10.30 -14.72 -7.05
N THR A 126 10.07 -15.35 -5.90
CA THR A 126 8.75 -15.93 -5.56
C THR A 126 7.64 -14.88 -5.61
N VAL A 127 7.89 -13.66 -5.14
CA VAL A 127 6.94 -12.52 -5.26
C VAL A 127 6.70 -12.14 -6.70
N GLN A 128 7.78 -11.98 -7.48
CA GLN A 128 7.67 -11.56 -8.88
C GLN A 128 6.89 -12.58 -9.71
N ARG A 129 7.09 -13.88 -9.42
CA ARG A 129 6.29 -14.99 -9.95
C ARG A 129 4.81 -14.82 -9.60
N LEU A 130 4.47 -14.55 -8.34
CA LEU A 130 3.08 -14.33 -7.89
C LEU A 130 2.43 -13.15 -8.61
N CYS A 131 3.19 -12.07 -8.80
CA CYS A 131 2.74 -10.86 -9.48
C CYS A 131 2.30 -11.08 -10.93
N ARG A 132 2.67 -12.20 -11.57
CA ARG A 132 2.19 -12.56 -12.92
C ARG A 132 0.68 -12.76 -12.95
N ALA A 133 0.12 -13.44 -11.94
CA ALA A 133 -1.33 -13.64 -11.85
C ALA A 133 -2.07 -12.39 -11.31
N LEU A 134 -1.38 -11.49 -10.61
CA LEU A 134 -1.94 -10.25 -10.06
C LEU A 134 -2.09 -9.13 -11.09
N ARG A 135 -1.63 -9.32 -12.33
CA ARG A 135 -1.80 -8.30 -13.38
C ARG A 135 -3.29 -8.07 -13.65
N VAL A 136 -3.66 -6.80 -13.85
CA VAL A 136 -5.03 -6.41 -14.19
C VAL A 136 -5.29 -6.83 -15.63
N HIS A 137 -6.41 -7.50 -15.85
CA HIS A 137 -6.89 -7.88 -17.18
C HIS A 137 -8.12 -7.05 -17.51
N ASP A 138 -8.12 -6.35 -18.66
CA ASP A 138 -9.16 -5.37 -18.99
C ASP A 138 -10.57 -5.99 -19.05
N SER A 139 -10.69 -7.21 -19.59
CA SER A 139 -11.98 -7.92 -19.63
C SER A 139 -12.39 -8.57 -18.30
N LYS A 140 -11.46 -8.70 -17.33
CA LYS A 140 -11.68 -9.41 -16.05
C LYS A 140 -11.06 -8.62 -14.88
N PRO A 141 -11.50 -7.37 -14.62
CA PRO A 141 -10.88 -6.50 -13.60
C PRO A 141 -11.10 -7.00 -12.17
N ALA A 142 -12.14 -7.80 -11.93
CA ALA A 142 -12.45 -8.41 -10.63
C ALA A 142 -11.84 -9.81 -10.45
N ARG A 143 -10.92 -10.23 -11.32
CA ARG A 143 -10.30 -11.55 -11.26
C ARG A 143 -9.51 -11.74 -9.97
N VAL A 144 -9.67 -12.91 -9.36
CA VAL A 144 -8.87 -13.35 -8.21
C VAL A 144 -7.69 -14.17 -8.71
N ALA A 145 -6.48 -13.71 -8.42
CA ALA A 145 -5.25 -14.47 -8.68
C ALA A 145 -5.16 -15.65 -7.71
N SER A 146 -4.87 -16.85 -8.22
CA SER A 146 -4.65 -18.03 -7.38
C SER A 146 -3.17 -18.42 -7.34
N ALA A 147 -2.67 -18.82 -6.19
CA ALA A 147 -1.31 -19.34 -6.03
C ALA A 147 -1.37 -20.74 -5.40
N PHE A 148 -0.75 -21.71 -6.05
CA PHE A 148 -0.69 -23.09 -5.61
C PHE A 148 0.75 -23.39 -5.20
N LEU A 149 0.97 -23.75 -3.94
CA LEU A 149 2.29 -24.07 -3.41
C LEU A 149 2.37 -25.59 -3.21
N TRP A 150 3.26 -26.27 -3.93
CA TRP A 150 3.57 -27.67 -3.68
C TRP A 150 4.68 -27.78 -2.65
N THR A 151 4.45 -28.55 -1.59
CA THR A 151 5.34 -28.64 -0.43
C THR A 151 5.34 -30.07 0.12
N GLY A 152 6.50 -30.54 0.58
CA GLY A 152 6.57 -31.75 1.39
C GLY A 152 6.05 -31.50 2.81
N LEU A 153 5.84 -32.59 3.56
CA LEU A 153 5.39 -32.54 4.96
C LEU A 153 6.40 -31.88 5.92
N GLN A 154 7.69 -31.89 5.56
CA GLN A 154 8.79 -31.34 6.36
C GLN A 154 9.34 -30.01 5.81
N ASP A 155 8.70 -29.44 4.79
CA ASP A 155 9.16 -28.20 4.15
C ASP A 155 8.61 -26.97 4.88
N ASP A 156 9.41 -26.43 5.81
CA ASP A 156 9.13 -25.14 6.47
C ASP A 156 9.15 -23.94 5.50
N ASN A 157 9.59 -24.16 4.26
CA ASN A 157 9.72 -23.13 3.22
C ASN A 157 8.40 -22.39 2.92
N VAL A 158 7.25 -23.02 3.17
CA VAL A 158 5.93 -22.37 3.06
C VAL A 158 5.82 -21.23 4.04
N LEU A 159 6.31 -21.40 5.27
CA LEU A 159 6.23 -20.38 6.32
C LEU A 159 7.01 -19.13 5.92
N ASP A 160 8.16 -19.28 5.25
CA ASP A 160 8.96 -18.16 4.77
C ASP A 160 8.22 -17.36 3.68
N VAL A 161 7.56 -18.07 2.75
CA VAL A 161 6.73 -17.43 1.72
C VAL A 161 5.54 -16.71 2.36
N LEU A 162 4.85 -17.34 3.33
CA LEU A 162 3.73 -16.71 4.04
C LEU A 162 4.17 -15.51 4.88
N ALA A 163 5.34 -15.58 5.53
CA ALA A 163 5.92 -14.48 6.29
C ALA A 163 6.23 -13.30 5.37
N MET A 164 6.80 -13.57 4.20
CA MET A 164 7.06 -12.54 3.21
C MET A 164 5.75 -11.94 2.64
N LEU A 165 4.71 -12.75 2.39
CA LEU A 165 3.40 -12.24 1.96
C LEU A 165 2.74 -11.36 3.03
N LYS A 166 2.93 -11.71 4.31
CA LYS A 166 2.51 -10.87 5.44
C LYS A 166 3.22 -9.52 5.45
N ASP A 167 4.49 -9.46 5.07
CA ASP A 167 5.24 -8.21 4.97
C ASP A 167 4.77 -7.35 3.78
N LEU A 168 4.33 -7.97 2.68
CA LEU A 168 3.82 -7.28 1.50
C LEU A 168 2.38 -6.78 1.65
N ASP A 169 1.53 -7.53 2.34
CA ASP A 169 0.13 -7.18 2.58
C ASP A 169 -0.13 -6.98 4.09
N PRO A 170 -0.24 -5.72 4.57
CA PRO A 170 -0.53 -5.43 5.98
C PRO A 170 -1.83 -6.04 6.49
N SER A 171 -2.75 -6.39 5.59
CA SER A 171 -4.02 -7.03 5.92
C SER A 171 -4.01 -8.56 5.83
N PHE A 172 -2.86 -9.17 5.49
CA PHE A 172 -2.70 -10.61 5.28
C PHE A 172 -3.25 -11.44 6.45
N SER A 173 -2.87 -11.11 7.69
CA SER A 173 -3.31 -11.85 8.88
C SER A 173 -4.83 -11.84 9.07
N SER A 174 -5.52 -10.77 8.66
CA SER A 174 -7.00 -10.70 8.75
C SER A 174 -7.71 -11.50 7.65
N LYS A 175 -6.99 -11.90 6.60
CA LYS A 175 -7.50 -12.65 5.45
C LYS A 175 -7.23 -14.15 5.57
N LEU A 176 -6.40 -14.58 6.52
CA LEU A 176 -6.05 -15.97 6.69
C LEU A 176 -7.30 -16.78 7.09
N ARG A 177 -7.60 -17.81 6.30
CA ARG A 177 -8.68 -18.76 6.54
C ARG A 177 -8.08 -20.15 6.37
N VAL A 178 -8.24 -20.99 7.38
CA VAL A 178 -7.81 -22.39 7.30
C VAL A 178 -8.99 -23.19 6.81
N CYS A 179 -8.82 -23.83 5.65
CA CYS A 179 -9.80 -24.73 5.07
C CYS A 179 -9.17 -26.13 5.04
N SER A 180 -9.71 -27.07 5.81
CA SER A 180 -9.44 -28.49 5.58
C SER A 180 -10.30 -28.92 4.39
N THR A 181 -9.68 -29.35 3.32
CA THR A 181 -10.41 -30.00 2.21
C THR A 181 -9.58 -31.16 1.74
N ASP A 182 -9.99 -32.34 2.20
CA ASP A 182 -9.57 -33.58 1.61
C ASP A 182 -10.42 -33.79 0.34
N TYR A 183 -9.78 -33.77 -0.83
CA TYR A 183 -10.46 -33.73 -2.13
C TYR A 183 -11.31 -34.99 -2.34
N ASP A 184 -10.88 -36.12 -1.78
CA ASP A 184 -11.54 -37.43 -1.93
C ASP A 184 -12.70 -37.62 -0.95
N PHE A 185 -12.75 -36.90 0.18
CA PHE A 185 -13.81 -37.00 1.18
C PHE A 185 -14.90 -35.93 1.07
N MET A 186 -14.79 -34.99 0.12
CA MET A 186 -15.77 -33.91 -0.05
C MET A 186 -17.18 -34.36 -0.49
N THR A 187 -17.38 -35.64 -0.81
CA THR A 187 -18.71 -36.20 -1.12
C THR A 187 -19.63 -36.34 0.09
N GLN A 188 -19.16 -36.14 1.33
CA GLN A 188 -20.01 -36.20 2.53
C GLN A 188 -19.93 -34.94 3.41
N ALA A 189 -20.89 -34.05 3.18
CA ALA A 189 -21.60 -33.23 4.18
C ALA A 189 -20.80 -32.49 5.29
N SER A 190 -19.60 -31.99 5.04
CA SER A 190 -18.84 -31.21 6.03
C SER A 190 -18.43 -29.82 5.51
N ALA A 191 -19.45 -29.03 5.14
CA ALA A 191 -19.36 -27.58 5.13
C ALA A 191 -19.57 -27.06 6.57
N LEU A 192 -18.61 -27.27 7.48
CA LEU A 192 -18.71 -26.82 8.87
C LEU A 192 -17.55 -25.88 9.25
N SER A 193 -17.95 -24.65 9.60
CA SER A 193 -17.28 -23.62 10.42
C SER A 193 -15.75 -23.45 10.25
N CYS A 194 -15.33 -22.53 9.38
CA CYS A 194 -13.98 -21.97 9.42
C CYS A 194 -13.89 -20.90 10.53
N GLU A 195 -13.43 -21.27 11.72
CA GLU A 195 -12.99 -20.32 12.74
C GLU A 195 -11.70 -19.60 12.32
N GLN A 196 -11.57 -18.32 12.67
CA GLN A 196 -10.34 -17.55 12.49
C GLN A 196 -9.29 -18.01 13.52
N ILE A 197 -8.23 -18.67 13.05
CA ILE A 197 -7.14 -19.17 13.89
C ILE A 197 -6.00 -18.15 13.89
N ALA A 198 -5.53 -17.74 15.07
CA ALA A 198 -4.36 -16.88 15.23
C ALA A 198 -3.07 -17.59 14.76
N LEU A 199 -2.05 -16.84 14.32
CA LEU A 199 -0.83 -17.42 13.75
C LEU A 199 -0.04 -18.28 14.77
N GLU A 200 -0.11 -18.00 16.07
CA GLU A 200 0.45 -18.88 17.10
C GLU A 200 -0.32 -20.22 17.19
N THR A 201 -1.66 -20.16 17.18
CA THR A 201 -2.54 -21.34 17.16
C THR A 201 -2.44 -22.12 15.84
N PHE A 202 -2.06 -21.47 14.74
CA PHE A 202 -1.76 -22.07 13.44
C PHE A 202 -0.51 -22.95 13.49
N LYS A 203 0.53 -22.53 14.24
CA LYS A 203 1.74 -23.34 14.47
C LYS A 203 1.45 -24.56 15.35
N GLU A 204 0.53 -24.43 16.31
CA GLU A 204 0.14 -25.53 17.21
C GLU A 204 -0.80 -26.55 16.53
N ARG A 205 -1.75 -26.11 15.68
CA ARG A 205 -2.74 -26.99 15.03
C ARG A 205 -2.20 -27.81 13.84
N TYR A 206 -1.05 -27.45 13.26
CA TYR A 206 -0.45 -28.19 12.14
C TYR A 206 0.60 -29.22 12.55
N GLN A 207 0.75 -29.51 13.85
CA GLN A 207 1.29 -30.80 14.26
C GLN A 207 0.26 -31.89 13.91
N VAL A 208 0.49 -32.51 12.75
CA VAL A 208 -0.08 -33.78 12.27
C VAL A 208 -1.48 -33.72 11.62
N ALA A 209 -1.48 -33.55 10.29
CA ALA A 209 -2.34 -34.30 9.38
C ALA A 209 -1.52 -34.67 8.13
N ALA A 210 -0.44 -35.39 8.38
CA ALA A 210 0.28 -36.17 7.38
C ALA A 210 -0.42 -37.53 7.25
N ILE A 211 -0.33 -38.18 6.09
CA ILE A 211 -0.33 -39.64 6.06
C ILE A 211 0.75 -40.08 7.06
N ARG A 212 0.29 -40.72 8.13
CA ARG A 212 1.05 -40.96 9.34
C ARG A 212 2.13 -42.01 9.06
N ILE A 213 3.39 -41.59 9.10
CA ILE A 213 4.52 -42.50 9.35
C ILE A 213 5.25 -41.90 10.54
N ASP A 214 5.17 -42.62 11.66
CA ASP A 214 5.75 -42.22 12.94
C ASP A 214 7.29 -42.20 12.85
N THR A 215 7.93 -41.21 13.49
CA THR A 215 9.10 -41.47 14.35
C THR A 215 9.48 -40.25 15.20
N LEU A 216 9.86 -40.56 16.43
CA LEU A 216 10.18 -39.71 17.57
C LEU A 216 11.60 -39.11 17.54
N ALA A 217 11.73 -38.01 18.31
CA ALA A 217 12.89 -37.54 19.10
C ALA A 217 14.00 -36.70 18.43
N LEU A 218 14.23 -35.47 18.91
CA LEU A 218 15.30 -35.12 19.86
C LEU A 218 15.44 -33.60 20.11
N THR A 219 15.78 -33.29 21.36
CA THR A 219 15.81 -32.02 22.09
C THR A 219 17.20 -31.33 22.10
N GLU A 220 17.19 -30.02 22.41
CA GLU A 220 18.16 -29.26 23.25
C GLU A 220 19.66 -29.17 22.89
N TRP A 221 20.13 -27.94 22.55
CA TRP A 221 21.36 -27.38 23.14
C TRP A 221 21.54 -25.87 22.89
N ARG A 222 22.02 -25.15 23.94
CA ARG A 222 22.72 -23.84 23.94
C ARG A 222 21.93 -22.54 24.20
N VAL A 223 21.62 -22.33 25.48
CA VAL A 223 21.66 -21.01 26.13
C VAL A 223 22.75 -21.07 27.21
N GLN A 224 23.93 -20.51 26.96
CA GLN A 224 24.83 -20.00 27.99
C GLN A 224 25.99 -19.24 27.31
N CYS A 225 26.40 -18.13 27.92
CA CYS A 225 27.54 -17.26 27.57
C CYS A 225 27.23 -16.11 26.61
N LEU A 226 26.96 -14.93 27.16
CA LEU A 226 27.89 -13.77 27.08
C LEU A 226 27.19 -12.50 27.60
N CYS A 227 27.14 -12.39 28.92
CA CYS A 227 26.99 -11.11 29.63
C CYS A 227 28.15 -11.03 30.61
N THR A 228 29.20 -10.24 30.31
CA THR A 228 30.06 -9.56 31.29
C THR A 228 31.11 -8.70 30.60
N MET A 229 31.34 -7.49 31.16
CA MET A 229 32.37 -6.46 30.87
C MET A 229 32.01 -5.44 29.77
N TRP A 230 32.10 -4.10 29.93
CA TRP A 230 32.41 -3.17 31.02
C TRP A 230 32.05 -1.73 30.53
N PRO A 231 31.74 -0.75 31.41
CA PRO A 231 31.53 0.66 31.05
C PRO A 231 32.71 1.58 31.42
N ALA A 232 33.15 2.53 30.56
CA ALA A 232 33.63 3.88 30.94
C ALA A 232 34.20 4.71 29.78
N LEU A 233 34.03 6.04 29.90
CA LEU A 233 34.68 7.19 29.23
C LEU A 233 34.05 7.77 27.94
N LEU A 234 33.66 9.04 28.07
CA LEU A 234 33.21 9.94 27.01
C LEU A 234 33.54 11.39 27.43
N PRO A 235 34.24 12.19 26.61
CA PRO A 235 34.08 13.64 26.62
C PRO A 235 33.37 14.16 25.37
N LYS A 236 32.75 15.33 25.51
CA LYS A 236 31.79 15.96 24.58
C LYS A 236 32.48 16.93 23.60
N ILE A 237 32.24 16.79 22.29
CA ILE A 237 32.13 17.93 21.33
C ILE A 237 30.90 17.69 20.43
N GLY A 238 30.35 18.72 19.78
CA GLY A 238 29.19 18.61 18.89
C GLY A 238 29.53 19.09 17.50
N GLU A 239 29.22 18.30 16.46
CA GLU A 239 29.63 18.63 15.08
C GLU A 239 28.55 18.39 14.02
N ALA A 240 28.76 19.09 12.90
CA ALA A 240 27.98 19.23 11.68
C ALA A 240 28.03 17.93 10.80
N PRO A 241 27.40 17.87 9.60
CA PRO A 241 27.67 16.77 8.65
C PRO A 241 29.17 16.56 8.48
N ARG A 242 29.59 15.30 8.50
CA ARG A 242 31.00 14.92 8.36
C ARG A 242 31.26 14.49 6.92
N ILE A 243 32.44 14.84 6.40
CA ILE A 243 32.92 14.32 5.13
C ILE A 243 33.33 12.86 5.37
N VAL A 244 32.85 11.93 4.55
CA VAL A 244 33.19 10.50 4.62
C VAL A 244 34.71 10.36 4.38
N PRO A 245 35.45 9.67 5.27
CA PRO A 245 36.89 9.42 5.09
C PRO A 245 37.20 8.81 3.74
N GLU A 246 38.34 9.15 3.14
CA GLU A 246 38.70 8.74 1.78
C GLU A 246 38.73 7.22 1.57
N HIS A 247 39.23 6.48 2.56
CA HIS A 247 39.24 5.01 2.56
C HIS A 247 37.85 4.37 2.64
N LEU A 248 36.78 5.14 2.91
CA LEU A 248 35.39 4.68 2.95
C LEU A 248 34.58 5.14 1.73
N ARG A 249 35.23 5.79 0.75
CA ARG A 249 34.61 6.25 -0.50
C ARG A 249 34.87 5.23 -1.59
N CYS A 250 33.83 4.81 -2.30
CA CYS A 250 33.99 3.92 -3.46
C CYS A 250 34.54 4.65 -4.69
N ASP A 251 34.30 5.97 -4.81
CA ASP A 251 34.52 6.70 -6.07
C ASP A 251 35.51 7.89 -5.91
N GLY A 252 36.26 7.97 -4.81
CA GLY A 252 37.24 9.04 -4.52
C GLY A 252 36.65 10.44 -4.22
N ALA A 253 35.45 10.75 -4.74
CA ALA A 253 34.81 12.05 -4.57
C ALA A 253 34.39 12.32 -3.10
N PRO A 254 34.59 13.55 -2.57
CA PRO A 254 34.24 13.88 -1.18
C PRO A 254 32.73 13.78 -0.95
N LEU A 255 32.31 12.78 -0.17
CA LEU A 255 30.91 12.58 0.23
C LEU A 255 30.64 13.22 1.59
N THR A 256 29.45 13.81 1.78
CA THR A 256 29.01 14.30 3.10
C THR A 256 27.90 13.40 3.65
N PHE A 257 28.06 12.95 4.91
CA PHE A 257 27.09 12.06 5.55
C PHE A 257 26.42 12.71 6.76
N HIS A 258 25.09 12.67 6.76
CA HIS A 258 24.24 13.23 7.80
C HIS A 258 23.72 12.14 8.76
N GLY A 259 24.57 11.68 9.68
CA GLY A 259 24.24 10.59 10.60
C GLY A 259 22.91 10.76 11.36
N ARG A 260 22.52 12.00 11.71
CA ARG A 260 21.22 12.25 12.35
C ARG A 260 20.01 12.07 11.44
N LEU A 261 20.08 12.52 10.18
CA LEU A 261 18.98 12.35 9.24
C LEU A 261 18.80 10.87 8.91
N PHE A 262 19.92 10.15 8.78
CA PHE A 262 19.92 8.70 8.63
C PHE A 262 19.29 8.01 9.86
N LEU A 263 19.73 8.31 11.08
CA LEU A 263 19.11 7.77 12.30
C LEU A 263 17.61 8.05 12.40
N ASN A 264 17.16 9.24 12.02
CA ASN A 264 15.74 9.57 12.00
C ASN A 264 14.96 8.78 10.93
N ALA A 265 15.57 8.54 9.77
CA ALA A 265 14.99 7.73 8.71
C ALA A 265 14.94 6.23 9.09
N CYS A 266 15.91 5.78 9.88
CA CYS A 266 16.01 4.41 10.39
C CYS A 266 15.26 4.18 11.70
N LYS A 267 14.80 5.23 12.41
CA LYS A 267 14.16 5.13 13.73
C LYS A 267 13.05 4.09 13.81
N ALA A 268 12.29 3.96 12.74
CA ALA A 268 11.17 3.04 12.61
C ALA A 268 11.59 1.55 12.60
N ASN A 269 12.87 1.23 12.39
CA ASN A 269 13.38 -0.15 12.48
C ASN A 269 13.32 -0.74 13.89
N TRP A 270 13.14 0.12 14.89
CA TRP A 270 13.07 -0.24 16.31
C TRP A 270 11.77 0.21 16.99
N LEU A 271 10.90 0.92 16.26
CA LEU A 271 9.61 1.37 16.76
C LEU A 271 8.49 0.73 15.95
N PRO A 272 7.68 -0.16 16.55
CA PRO A 272 6.60 -0.88 15.85
C PRO A 272 5.57 0.02 15.17
N SER A 273 5.49 1.29 15.58
CA SER A 273 4.43 2.23 15.22
C SER A 273 4.88 3.36 14.27
N CYS A 274 6.01 3.25 13.59
CA CYS A 274 6.45 4.24 12.60
C CYS A 274 6.74 3.56 11.26
N PRO A 275 6.27 4.09 10.12
CA PRO A 275 6.67 3.58 8.81
C PRO A 275 8.16 3.86 8.57
N THR A 276 8.92 2.82 8.22
CA THR A 276 10.36 2.91 7.88
C THR A 276 10.54 3.49 6.49
N ARG A 277 11.30 4.59 6.38
CA ARG A 277 11.80 5.08 5.07
C ARG A 277 13.06 4.34 4.62
N VAL A 278 13.76 3.71 5.56
CA VAL A 278 14.98 2.92 5.36
C VAL A 278 14.84 1.68 6.23
N GLN A 279 14.92 0.48 5.65
CA GLN A 279 14.92 -0.79 6.39
C GLN A 279 16.37 -1.25 6.62
N LEU A 280 16.68 -1.67 7.85
CA LEU A 280 17.98 -2.21 8.25
C LEU A 280 17.88 -3.74 8.37
N SER A 281 18.90 -4.46 7.90
CA SER A 281 19.05 -5.89 8.18
C SER A 281 19.35 -6.15 9.65
N SER A 282 19.16 -7.39 10.13
CA SER A 282 19.47 -7.76 11.52
C SER A 282 20.93 -7.47 11.89
N ASN A 283 21.87 -7.74 10.98
CA ASN A 283 23.29 -7.43 11.19
C ASN A 283 23.52 -5.93 11.28
N GLN A 284 22.88 -5.13 10.42
CA GLN A 284 22.99 -3.68 10.44
C GLN A 284 22.37 -3.06 11.71
N LYS A 285 21.27 -3.63 12.19
CA LYS A 285 20.68 -3.28 13.49
C LYS A 285 21.66 -3.60 14.61
N GLY A 286 22.23 -4.81 14.61
CA GLY A 286 23.25 -5.24 15.55
C GLY A 286 24.47 -4.32 15.59
N CYS A 287 24.99 -3.91 14.44
CA CYS A 287 26.11 -2.96 14.36
C CYS A 287 25.76 -1.59 14.97
N ILE A 288 24.56 -1.07 14.72
CA ILE A 288 24.11 0.19 15.32
C ILE A 288 23.82 0.02 16.82
N GLU A 289 23.32 -1.15 17.22
CA GLU A 289 23.00 -1.51 18.60
C GLU A 289 24.23 -1.64 19.49
N GLN A 290 25.34 -2.08 18.90
CA GLN A 290 26.65 -2.17 19.55
C GLN A 290 27.30 -0.81 19.79
N LEU A 291 26.77 0.29 19.22
CA LEU A 291 27.34 1.62 19.47
C LEU A 291 27.13 2.01 20.95
N PRO A 292 28.17 2.47 21.67
CA PRO A 292 28.11 2.79 23.10
C PRO A 292 26.99 3.77 23.50
N TRP A 293 26.57 4.65 22.58
CA TRP A 293 25.50 5.62 22.81
C TRP A 293 24.10 5.14 22.42
N TRP A 294 23.97 3.96 21.83
CA TRP A 294 22.70 3.42 21.35
C TRP A 294 21.67 3.15 22.45
N PRO A 295 22.03 2.55 23.62
CA PRO A 295 21.08 2.32 24.71
C PRO A 295 20.37 3.61 25.15
N ALA A 296 21.09 4.73 25.19
CA ALA A 296 20.51 6.04 25.54
C ALA A 296 19.54 6.59 24.47
N ILE A 297 19.69 6.20 23.19
CA ILE A 297 18.73 6.53 22.13
C ILE A 297 17.49 5.67 22.22
N MET A 298 17.66 4.36 22.36
CA MET A 298 16.55 3.41 22.47
C MET A 298 15.71 3.73 23.69
N HIS A 299 16.32 4.04 24.83
CA HIS A 299 15.60 4.46 26.02
C HIS A 299 14.77 5.73 25.79
N LYS A 300 15.28 6.69 24.99
CA LYS A 300 14.53 7.90 24.60
C LYS A 300 13.43 7.63 23.56
N TRP A 301 13.55 6.57 22.77
CA TRP A 301 12.62 6.24 21.70
C TRP A 301 11.50 5.30 22.15
N CYS A 302 11.81 4.34 23.02
CA CYS A 302 10.95 3.21 23.38
C CYS A 302 10.29 3.34 24.75
N GLY A 303 10.40 4.49 25.43
CA GLY A 303 10.06 4.65 26.86
C GLY A 303 8.84 3.85 27.34
N THR A 304 9.00 3.15 28.47
CA THR A 304 8.10 2.21 29.23
C THR A 304 7.09 1.37 28.42
N SER A 305 6.99 0.08 28.73
CA SER A 305 6.11 -0.85 27.99
C SER A 305 4.64 -0.43 28.09
N ALA A 306 3.80 -0.88 27.14
CA ALA A 306 2.36 -0.60 27.18
C ALA A 306 1.71 -1.19 28.44
N ALA A 307 2.13 -2.37 28.89
CA ALA A 307 1.66 -3.00 30.12
C ALA A 307 2.02 -2.15 31.35
N ASP A 308 3.24 -1.62 31.43
CA ASP A 308 3.65 -0.75 32.54
C ASP A 308 2.88 0.57 32.54
N LYS A 309 2.57 1.11 31.35
CA LYS A 309 1.74 2.31 31.20
C LYS A 309 0.28 2.07 31.61
N VAL A 310 -0.27 0.89 31.34
CA VAL A 310 -1.63 0.49 31.76
C VAL A 310 -1.68 0.31 33.26
N ARG A 311 -0.75 -0.47 33.84
CA ARG A 311 -0.65 -0.66 35.30
C ARG A 311 -0.45 0.67 36.03
N TRP A 312 0.36 1.56 35.47
CA TRP A 312 0.53 2.92 36.00
C TRP A 312 -0.77 3.75 35.91
N LEU A 313 -1.50 3.66 34.79
CA LEU A 313 -2.79 4.32 34.60
C LEU A 313 -3.83 3.86 35.63
N CYS A 314 -3.88 2.55 35.89
CA CYS A 314 -4.78 1.95 36.88
C CYS A 314 -4.42 2.37 38.31
N HIS A 315 -3.13 2.50 38.63
CA HIS A 315 -2.67 2.88 39.97
C HIS A 315 -2.83 4.38 40.28
N MET A 316 -2.62 5.26 39.31
CA MET A 316 -2.52 6.71 39.55
C MET A 316 -3.83 7.48 39.32
N LEU A 317 -4.76 6.92 38.54
CA LEU A 317 -6.02 7.58 38.19
C LEU A 317 -7.23 6.65 38.39
N PRO A 318 -7.40 6.05 39.59
CA PRO A 318 -8.53 5.17 39.84
C PRO A 318 -9.88 5.92 39.71
N GLU A 319 -9.93 7.21 40.06
CA GLU A 319 -11.20 7.95 40.15
C GLU A 319 -11.32 9.16 39.23
N GLN A 320 -10.24 9.58 38.54
CA GLN A 320 -10.25 10.82 37.75
C GLN A 320 -9.86 10.62 36.29
N ARG A 321 -10.66 11.21 35.39
CA ARG A 321 -10.43 11.18 33.94
C ARG A 321 -9.16 11.97 33.54
N PRO A 322 -8.27 11.41 32.72
CA PRO A 322 -7.09 12.13 32.25
C PRO A 322 -7.44 13.32 31.33
N LYS A 323 -6.95 14.52 31.68
CA LYS A 323 -7.13 15.76 30.90
C LYS A 323 -6.27 15.73 29.63
N SER A 324 -6.75 16.32 28.53
CA SER A 324 -6.11 16.23 27.20
C SER A 324 -4.66 16.74 27.12
N ASN A 325 -4.25 17.60 28.06
CA ASN A 325 -2.92 18.21 28.13
C ASN A 325 -2.14 17.90 29.41
N GLY A 326 -2.66 17.06 30.31
CA GLY A 326 -1.99 16.72 31.57
C GLY A 326 -0.74 15.88 31.34
N ARG A 327 0.43 16.39 31.77
CA ARG A 327 1.64 15.57 31.92
C ARG A 327 1.79 15.27 33.40
N HIS A 328 1.86 13.99 33.75
CA HIS A 328 1.97 13.56 35.14
C HIS A 328 3.39 13.09 35.44
N VAL A 329 3.86 13.41 36.64
CA VAL A 329 5.16 12.96 37.14
C VAL A 329 5.04 11.52 37.61
N VAL A 330 5.92 10.63 37.16
CA VAL A 330 5.95 9.22 37.60
C VAL A 330 6.67 9.12 38.94
N PRO A 331 6.06 8.55 40.00
CA PRO A 331 6.70 8.40 41.30
C PRO A 331 7.98 7.53 41.22
N PRO A 332 9.04 7.84 42.00
CA PRO A 332 10.35 7.17 41.90
C PRO A 332 10.31 5.66 42.13
N GLY A 333 9.40 5.16 42.98
CA GLY A 333 9.28 3.73 43.32
C GLY A 333 8.60 2.86 42.25
N LEU A 334 8.04 3.48 41.19
CA LEU A 334 7.41 2.78 40.07
C LEU A 334 8.24 2.83 38.78
N LEU A 335 9.48 3.34 38.86
CA LEU A 335 10.41 3.39 37.74
C LEU A 335 11.43 2.24 37.83
N PRO A 336 11.70 1.52 36.73
CA PRO A 336 12.82 0.57 36.68
C PRO A 336 14.15 1.28 36.97
N VAL A 337 15.08 0.59 37.62
CA VAL A 337 16.42 1.10 37.96
C VAL A 337 17.11 1.64 36.69
N GLY A 338 17.43 2.94 36.67
CA GLY A 338 18.09 3.63 35.55
C GLY A 338 17.23 4.60 34.72
N CYS A 339 15.95 4.81 35.05
CA CYS A 339 15.08 5.69 34.27
C CYS A 339 15.20 7.19 34.64
N LEU A 340 15.52 8.07 33.68
CA LEU A 340 15.62 9.54 33.87
C LEU A 340 14.43 10.35 33.30
N SER A 341 13.37 9.70 32.82
CA SER A 341 12.22 10.38 32.21
C SER A 341 11.01 10.40 33.15
N THR A 342 10.66 11.58 33.65
CA THR A 342 9.63 11.75 34.69
C THR A 342 8.21 11.99 34.18
N TYR A 343 7.91 12.05 32.86
CA TYR A 343 6.58 12.52 32.39
C TYR A 343 5.83 11.58 31.43
N PHE A 344 4.54 11.31 31.72
CA PHE A 344 3.62 10.53 30.87
C PHE A 344 2.32 11.32 30.55
N ASN A 345 1.76 11.13 29.34
CA ASN A 345 0.47 11.72 28.91
C ASN A 345 -0.57 10.60 28.63
N PRO A 346 -1.48 10.34 29.58
CA PRO A 346 -2.46 9.25 29.49
C PRO A 346 -3.49 9.43 28.35
N TYR A 347 -3.82 10.66 27.94
CA TYR A 347 -4.82 10.91 26.89
C TYR A 347 -4.36 10.46 25.50
N ILE A 348 -3.08 10.68 25.17
CA ILE A 348 -2.51 10.25 23.88
C ILE A 348 -2.46 8.72 23.80
N PHE A 349 -2.10 8.07 24.89
CA PHE A 349 -2.04 6.61 24.99
C PHE A 349 -3.43 5.99 24.79
N LEU A 350 -4.46 6.48 25.50
CA LEU A 350 -5.83 5.98 25.36
C LEU A 350 -6.39 6.18 23.94
N ARG A 351 -6.03 7.27 23.26
CA ARG A 351 -6.40 7.52 21.85
C ARG A 351 -5.78 6.53 20.87
N GLN A 352 -4.61 5.99 21.18
CA GLN A 352 -3.93 4.99 20.36
C GLN A 352 -4.48 3.58 20.60
N VAL A 353 -5.02 3.31 21.79
CA VAL A 353 -5.66 2.05 22.15
C VAL A 353 -7.11 1.97 21.65
N SER A 354 -7.85 3.08 21.63
CA SER A 354 -9.29 3.11 21.30
C SER A 354 -9.65 2.71 19.85
N GLY A 355 -8.67 2.54 18.96
CA GLY A 355 -8.90 2.01 17.62
C GLY A 355 -9.35 0.55 17.59
N ASN A 356 -9.10 -0.20 18.68
CA ASN A 356 -9.52 -1.59 18.81
C ASN A 356 -11.04 -1.73 19.05
N TRP A 357 -11.76 -0.65 19.38
CA TRP A 357 -13.16 -0.72 19.84
C TRP A 357 -14.21 -0.36 18.78
N CYS A 358 -13.86 0.38 17.73
CA CYS A 358 -14.85 0.84 16.74
C CYS A 358 -14.56 0.27 15.35
N GLY A 359 -15.36 -0.71 14.92
CA GLY A 359 -15.27 -1.35 13.60
C GLY A 359 -15.37 -0.39 12.40
N TRP A 360 -15.79 0.85 12.62
CA TRP A 360 -15.96 1.90 11.61
C TRP A 360 -14.70 2.72 11.30
N MET A 361 -13.64 2.65 12.11
CA MET A 361 -12.39 3.43 11.90
C MET A 361 -11.35 2.76 11.00
N LYS A 362 -11.73 1.81 10.14
CA LYS A 362 -10.81 1.10 9.23
C LYS A 362 -10.31 1.94 8.03
N GLU A 363 -10.84 3.13 7.78
CA GLU A 363 -10.58 3.86 6.52
C GLU A 363 -9.50 4.95 6.58
N LYS A 364 -8.82 5.18 7.71
CA LYS A 364 -7.65 6.09 7.74
C LYS A 364 -6.51 5.55 8.59
N GLU A 365 -5.42 5.19 7.92
CA GLU A 365 -4.10 4.83 8.44
C GLU A 365 -3.70 5.65 9.69
N LYS A 366 -3.96 5.11 10.88
CA LYS A 366 -3.29 5.52 12.12
C LYS A 366 -2.92 4.29 12.93
N THR A 367 -1.73 4.33 13.50
CA THR A 367 -1.13 3.25 14.29
C THR A 367 -1.87 3.05 15.62
N PHE A 368 -2.25 1.80 15.88
CA PHE A 368 -2.97 1.37 17.07
C PHE A 368 -2.06 0.55 17.99
N ILE A 369 -2.29 0.63 19.30
CA ILE A 369 -1.61 -0.20 20.29
C ILE A 369 -2.58 -1.34 20.64
N PHE A 370 -2.18 -2.58 20.37
CA PHE A 370 -2.94 -3.77 20.76
C PHE A 370 -2.62 -4.12 22.21
N LEU A 371 -3.68 -4.32 23.01
CA LEU A 371 -3.59 -4.76 24.40
C LEU A 371 -4.12 -6.19 24.49
N SER A 372 -3.59 -6.99 25.42
CA SER A 372 -4.13 -8.32 25.70
C SER A 372 -5.57 -8.22 26.25
N SER A 373 -6.30 -9.33 26.23
CA SER A 373 -7.68 -9.38 26.72
C SER A 373 -7.77 -9.03 28.22
N GLU A 374 -6.74 -9.38 28.98
CA GLU A 374 -6.62 -9.14 30.42
C GLU A 374 -6.34 -7.66 30.70
N LEU A 375 -5.39 -7.05 29.99
CA LEU A 375 -5.10 -5.61 30.10
C LEU A 375 -6.28 -4.76 29.63
N MET A 376 -7.06 -5.26 28.67
CA MET A 376 -8.29 -4.63 28.25
C MET A 376 -9.35 -4.66 29.36
N LYS A 377 -9.55 -5.81 30.02
CA LYS A 377 -10.46 -5.93 31.17
C LYS A 377 -10.05 -4.99 32.32
N GLU A 378 -8.75 -4.84 32.57
CA GLU A 378 -8.24 -3.91 33.59
C GLU A 378 -8.57 -2.45 33.25
N ILE A 379 -8.46 -2.04 31.99
CA ILE A 379 -8.84 -0.70 31.54
C ILE A 379 -10.38 -0.52 31.57
N GLU A 380 -11.13 -1.55 31.16
CA GLU A 380 -12.60 -1.53 31.15
C GLU A 380 -13.20 -1.43 32.55
N ALA A 381 -12.51 -1.96 33.55
CA ALA A 381 -12.89 -1.88 34.96
C ALA A 381 -12.67 -0.48 35.57
N LEU A 382 -12.01 0.46 34.88
CA LEU A 382 -11.78 1.80 35.40
C LEU A 382 -13.10 2.60 35.44
N PRO A 383 -13.47 3.23 36.58
CA PRO A 383 -14.75 3.93 36.75
C PRO A 383 -15.09 4.98 35.69
N TRP A 384 -14.07 5.65 35.12
CA TRP A 384 -14.25 6.66 34.08
C TRP A 384 -14.25 6.10 32.65
N PHE A 385 -13.95 4.80 32.47
CA PHE A 385 -13.82 4.17 31.18
C PHE A 385 -15.12 4.09 30.36
N PRO A 386 -16.29 3.75 30.95
CA PRO A 386 -17.55 3.70 30.21
C PRO A 386 -17.84 5.02 29.45
N ALA A 387 -17.57 6.18 30.05
CA ALA A 387 -17.72 7.48 29.42
C ALA A 387 -16.77 7.71 28.22
N CYS A 388 -15.59 7.09 28.22
CA CYS A 388 -14.64 7.14 27.10
C CYS A 388 -15.06 6.21 25.94
N LYS A 389 -15.58 5.02 26.23
CA LYS A 389 -16.08 4.08 25.21
C LYS A 389 -17.24 4.68 24.41
N THR A 390 -18.20 5.31 25.10
CA THR A 390 -19.32 6.05 24.49
C THR A 390 -18.84 7.21 23.58
N TYR A 391 -17.71 7.86 23.88
CA TYR A 391 -17.17 8.94 23.05
C TYR A 391 -16.66 8.47 21.65
N TRP A 392 -16.24 7.21 21.53
CA TRP A 392 -15.61 6.64 20.33
C TRP A 392 -16.60 5.90 19.43
N GLU A 393 -17.54 5.16 20.02
CA GLU A 393 -18.57 4.41 19.29
C GLU A 393 -19.54 5.34 18.54
N ASN A 394 -19.62 6.61 18.96
CA ASN A 394 -20.47 7.62 18.35
C ASN A 394 -19.78 8.44 17.24
N GLN A 395 -19.24 7.77 16.20
CA GLN A 395 -19.06 8.44 14.91
C GLN A 395 -20.44 8.76 14.34
N VAL A 396 -20.68 10.05 14.11
CA VAL A 396 -21.95 10.61 13.65
C VAL A 396 -22.45 9.87 12.41
N SER A 397 -23.55 9.11 12.53
CA SER A 397 -24.16 8.36 11.42
C SER A 397 -24.53 9.30 10.27
N VAL A 398 -24.76 8.77 9.07
CA VAL A 398 -25.24 9.60 7.94
C VAL A 398 -26.54 10.32 8.31
N GLU A 399 -27.40 9.72 9.15
CA GLU A 399 -28.60 10.39 9.65
C GLU A 399 -28.26 11.57 10.56
N VAL A 400 -27.35 11.39 11.51
CA VAL A 400 -26.96 12.49 12.41
C VAL A 400 -26.21 13.57 11.63
N GLN A 401 -25.46 13.22 10.58
CA GLN A 401 -24.84 14.17 9.66
C GLN A 401 -25.89 15.00 8.90
N VAL A 402 -26.96 14.35 8.42
CA VAL A 402 -28.08 15.05 7.77
C VAL A 402 -28.83 15.93 8.77
N LYS A 403 -29.11 15.46 9.99
CA LYS A 403 -29.75 16.26 11.04
C LYS A 403 -28.92 17.50 11.40
N LEU A 404 -27.61 17.32 11.59
CA LEU A 404 -26.67 18.42 11.84
C LEU A 404 -26.65 19.42 10.68
N LEU A 405 -26.69 18.95 9.44
CA LEU A 405 -26.77 19.83 8.28
C LEU A 405 -28.02 20.71 8.34
N CYS A 406 -29.17 20.08 8.60
CA CYS A 406 -30.46 20.77 8.63
C CYS A 406 -30.56 21.76 9.80
N GLN A 407 -29.99 21.43 10.96
CA GLN A 407 -30.07 22.27 12.16
C GLN A 407 -29.03 23.39 12.18
N MET A 408 -27.82 23.16 11.67
CA MET A 408 -26.75 24.15 11.73
C MET A 408 -26.78 25.13 10.55
N TRP A 409 -27.38 24.69 9.45
CA TRP A 409 -27.55 25.49 8.24
C TRP A 409 -28.99 25.41 7.77
N PRO A 410 -29.97 25.89 8.54
CA PRO A 410 -31.36 25.89 8.09
C PRO A 410 -31.54 26.85 6.90
N GLU A 411 -30.91 28.02 6.95
CA GLU A 411 -31.21 29.11 6.01
C GLU A 411 -30.09 29.41 5.00
N HIS A 412 -28.86 28.96 5.25
CA HIS A 412 -27.70 29.37 4.45
C HIS A 412 -26.83 28.19 4.02
N THR A 413 -26.33 28.22 2.79
CA THR A 413 -25.43 27.18 2.30
C THR A 413 -24.13 27.16 3.11
N PRO A 414 -23.59 25.98 3.48
CA PRO A 414 -22.30 25.91 4.17
C PRO A 414 -21.17 26.37 3.24
N ARG A 415 -20.77 27.64 3.31
CA ARG A 415 -19.69 28.24 2.49
C ARG A 415 -18.40 28.38 3.29
N GLY A 416 -17.26 28.22 2.60
CA GLY A 416 -15.92 28.47 3.14
C GLY A 416 -15.41 27.42 4.15
N ASN A 417 -14.33 27.78 4.84
CA ASN A 417 -13.76 27.04 5.96
C ASN A 417 -14.39 27.44 7.30
N VAL A 418 -15.64 27.92 7.29
CA VAL A 418 -16.35 28.29 8.50
C VAL A 418 -16.50 27.04 9.36
N LYS A 419 -15.89 27.11 10.53
CA LYS A 419 -15.88 26.08 11.55
C LYS A 419 -17.08 26.32 12.45
N CYS A 420 -18.13 25.53 12.29
CA CYS A 420 -19.29 25.64 13.17
C CYS A 420 -19.13 24.69 14.36
N VAL A 421 -19.47 25.17 15.56
CA VAL A 421 -19.52 24.36 16.77
C VAL A 421 -20.85 23.63 16.79
N VAL A 422 -20.83 22.31 16.93
CA VAL A 422 -22.04 21.49 17.01
C VAL A 422 -22.70 21.70 18.37
N PRO A 423 -24.02 22.00 18.43
CA PRO A 423 -24.78 22.11 19.68
C PRO A 423 -24.64 20.86 20.54
N VAL A 424 -24.56 21.04 21.87
CA VAL A 424 -24.24 19.96 22.81
C VAL A 424 -25.30 18.86 22.80
N GLU A 425 -26.54 19.21 22.52
CA GLU A 425 -27.70 18.32 22.44
C GLU A 425 -27.62 17.36 21.24
N LEU A 426 -26.81 17.72 20.23
CA LEU A 426 -26.60 16.96 19.00
C LEU A 426 -25.25 16.24 18.98
N LEU A 427 -24.45 16.47 20.03
CA LEU A 427 -23.23 15.74 20.24
C LEU A 427 -23.55 14.37 20.82
N PRO A 428 -22.74 13.35 20.49
CA PRO A 428 -22.72 12.10 21.23
C PRO A 428 -22.69 12.32 22.76
N PRO A 429 -23.37 11.47 23.55
CA PRO A 429 -23.27 11.52 25.00
C PRO A 429 -21.80 11.57 25.44
N GLY A 430 -21.44 12.59 26.23
CA GLY A 430 -20.08 12.82 26.72
C GLY A 430 -19.19 13.74 25.86
N ARG A 431 -19.73 14.42 24.84
CA ARG A 431 -19.02 15.49 24.10
C ARG A 431 -19.57 16.88 24.39
N HIS A 432 -18.67 17.82 24.68
CA HIS A 432 -19.01 19.21 24.98
C HIS A 432 -18.73 20.18 23.81
N SER A 433 -17.97 19.78 22.79
CA SER A 433 -17.82 20.56 21.54
C SER A 433 -17.30 19.71 20.37
N MET A 434 -17.71 20.04 19.14
CA MET A 434 -17.14 19.52 17.89
C MET A 434 -17.17 20.60 16.82
N SER A 435 -16.11 20.73 16.03
CA SER A 435 -16.02 21.71 14.94
C SER A 435 -16.03 21.04 13.56
N ILE A 436 -16.92 21.48 12.67
CA ILE A 436 -17.03 20.94 11.30
C ILE A 436 -16.83 22.07 10.28
N SER A 437 -16.05 21.79 9.22
CA SER A 437 -15.99 22.65 8.02
C SER A 437 -17.15 22.33 7.08
N GLY A 438 -18.05 23.28 6.90
CA GLY A 438 -19.27 23.10 6.11
C GLY A 438 -19.04 22.65 4.66
N SER A 439 -18.03 23.22 3.99
CA SER A 439 -17.72 22.88 2.59
C SER A 439 -17.15 21.48 2.41
N HIS A 440 -16.31 21.02 3.34
CA HIS A 440 -15.78 19.66 3.34
C HIS A 440 -16.88 18.64 3.66
N PHE A 441 -17.73 18.99 4.63
CA PHE A 441 -18.86 18.19 5.05
C PHE A 441 -19.85 17.94 3.91
N MET A 442 -20.26 19.01 3.21
CA MET A 442 -21.13 18.92 2.03
C MET A 442 -20.52 18.05 0.93
N ARG A 443 -19.24 18.22 0.60
CA ARG A 443 -18.59 17.40 -0.45
C ARG A 443 -18.59 15.91 -0.09
N LYS A 444 -18.40 15.58 1.19
CA LYS A 444 -18.40 14.20 1.68
C LYS A 444 -19.81 13.60 1.69
N LEU A 445 -20.80 14.37 2.13
CA LEU A 445 -22.20 13.96 2.14
C LEU A 445 -22.71 13.72 0.71
N MET A 446 -22.41 14.63 -0.22
CA MET A 446 -22.92 14.55 -1.60
C MET A 446 -22.34 13.38 -2.41
N ARG A 447 -21.10 12.97 -2.15
CA ARG A 447 -20.53 11.73 -2.73
C ARG A 447 -21.27 10.47 -2.29
N LYS A 448 -21.98 10.54 -1.17
CA LYS A 448 -22.75 9.45 -0.59
C LYS A 448 -24.26 9.66 -0.75
N PHE A 449 -24.69 10.70 -1.45
CA PHE A 449 -26.09 11.12 -1.50
C PHE A 449 -27.01 10.05 -2.11
N SER A 450 -26.51 9.24 -3.04
CA SER A 450 -27.22 8.08 -3.60
C SER A 450 -27.47 6.96 -2.59
N ARG A 451 -26.77 6.96 -1.45
CA ARG A 451 -26.89 5.98 -0.37
C ARG A 451 -27.67 6.52 0.84
N VAL A 452 -28.15 7.76 0.79
CA VAL A 452 -28.97 8.37 1.86
C VAL A 452 -30.41 7.88 1.70
N SER A 453 -31.06 7.52 2.82
CA SER A 453 -32.46 7.08 2.77
C SER A 453 -33.37 8.15 2.16
N PRO A 454 -34.47 7.78 1.48
CA PRO A 454 -35.35 8.74 0.81
C PRO A 454 -35.87 9.85 1.73
N ASN A 455 -36.18 9.53 3.00
CA ASN A 455 -36.67 10.52 3.97
C ASN A 455 -35.61 11.55 4.35
N LEU A 456 -34.37 11.13 4.59
CA LEU A 456 -33.26 12.06 4.89
C LEU A 456 -32.89 12.90 3.67
N ARG A 457 -32.99 12.30 2.48
CA ARG A 457 -32.81 13.03 1.22
C ARG A 457 -33.86 14.13 1.08
N ARG A 458 -35.14 13.85 1.34
CA ARG A 458 -36.21 14.87 1.37
C ARG A 458 -35.94 15.97 2.38
N GLN A 459 -35.40 15.65 3.56
CA GLN A 459 -35.05 16.65 4.57
C GLN A 459 -33.95 17.61 4.10
N VAL A 460 -32.90 17.10 3.44
CA VAL A 460 -31.86 17.94 2.85
C VAL A 460 -32.40 18.73 1.66
N GLU A 461 -33.23 18.09 0.82
CA GLU A 461 -33.87 18.72 -0.34
C GLU A 461 -34.85 19.83 0.05
N ALA A 462 -35.44 19.77 1.24
CA ALA A 462 -36.34 20.77 1.79
C ALA A 462 -35.63 22.02 2.35
N LEU A 463 -34.29 22.02 2.48
CA LEU A 463 -33.58 23.19 2.98
C LEU A 463 -33.66 24.35 1.97
N PRO A 464 -34.02 25.58 2.39
CA PRO A 464 -34.18 26.75 1.52
C PRO A 464 -33.03 27.00 0.55
N TRP A 465 -31.80 26.74 0.98
CA TRP A 465 -30.61 26.93 0.15
C TRP A 465 -30.29 25.73 -0.75
N PHE A 466 -30.88 24.56 -0.53
CA PHE A 466 -30.57 23.35 -1.27
C PHE A 466 -30.93 23.46 -2.76
N PRO A 467 -32.10 23.99 -3.17
CA PRO A 467 -32.39 24.25 -4.58
C PRO A 467 -31.35 25.16 -5.24
N VAL A 468 -30.93 26.24 -4.56
CA VAL A 468 -29.91 27.18 -5.06
C VAL A 468 -28.54 26.50 -5.17
N TRP A 469 -28.15 25.70 -4.16
CA TRP A 469 -26.91 24.94 -4.19
C TRP A 469 -26.93 23.84 -5.26
N LYS A 470 -28.06 23.13 -5.40
CA LYS A 470 -28.29 22.10 -6.41
C LYS A 470 -28.21 22.72 -7.79
N LEU A 471 -28.84 23.87 -8.02
CA LEU A 471 -28.74 24.63 -9.26
C LEU A 471 -27.32 25.16 -9.49
N ALA A 472 -26.60 25.61 -8.46
CA ALA A 472 -25.20 26.05 -8.59
C ALA A 472 -24.22 24.88 -8.77
N SER A 473 -24.55 23.69 -8.27
CA SER A 473 -23.79 22.45 -8.48
C SER A 473 -24.10 21.88 -9.85
N GLN A 474 -25.37 21.90 -10.27
CA GLN A 474 -25.83 21.62 -11.62
C GLN A 474 -25.16 22.58 -12.58
N LYS A 475 -25.22 23.91 -12.42
CA LYS A 475 -24.44 24.87 -13.24
C LYS A 475 -22.93 24.58 -13.29
N ARG A 476 -22.35 24.01 -12.23
CA ARG A 476 -20.94 23.56 -12.24
C ARG A 476 -20.73 22.25 -13.02
N HIS A 477 -21.73 21.37 -13.05
CA HIS A 477 -21.78 20.12 -13.81
C HIS A 477 -22.36 20.28 -15.24
N ASP A 478 -23.15 21.33 -15.49
CA ASP A 478 -23.76 21.71 -16.76
C ASP A 478 -22.74 22.39 -17.68
N ASN A 479 -21.58 22.77 -17.12
CA ASN A 479 -20.38 22.98 -17.91
C ASN A 479 -20.01 21.63 -18.52
N TYR A 480 -20.45 21.44 -19.76
CA TYR A 480 -20.17 20.27 -20.56
C TYR A 480 -18.70 19.87 -20.44
N LEU A 481 -18.44 18.75 -19.77
CA LEU A 481 -17.11 18.19 -19.63
C LEU A 481 -16.83 17.37 -20.88
N GLY A 482 -16.28 18.03 -21.90
CA GLY A 482 -15.98 17.36 -23.16
C GLY A 482 -15.16 16.08 -22.96
N THR A 483 -15.40 15.11 -23.83
CA THR A 483 -14.59 13.88 -23.91
C THR A 483 -13.14 14.23 -24.20
N VAL A 484 -12.22 13.28 -24.03
CA VAL A 484 -10.80 13.51 -24.35
C VAL A 484 -10.64 13.87 -25.84
N ALA A 485 -11.35 13.19 -26.73
CA ALA A 485 -11.36 13.47 -28.17
C ALA A 485 -11.87 14.88 -28.49
N GLU A 486 -12.96 15.31 -27.85
CA GLU A 486 -13.51 16.66 -28.01
C GLU A 486 -12.53 17.71 -27.49
N LYS A 487 -11.89 17.48 -26.34
CA LYS A 487 -10.90 18.41 -25.79
C LYS A 487 -9.66 18.55 -26.67
N VAL A 488 -9.21 17.46 -27.34
CA VAL A 488 -8.17 17.55 -28.37
C VAL A 488 -8.67 18.39 -29.55
N HIS A 489 -9.91 18.16 -30.02
CA HIS A 489 -10.50 18.95 -31.09
C HIS A 489 -10.61 20.44 -30.73
N TRP A 490 -11.08 20.77 -29.52
CA TRP A 490 -11.14 22.13 -29.00
C TRP A 490 -9.76 22.77 -28.92
N MET A 491 -8.76 22.03 -28.45
CA MET A 491 -7.38 22.51 -28.40
C MET A 491 -6.87 22.86 -29.79
N CYS A 492 -7.11 22.00 -30.79
CA CYS A 492 -6.68 22.25 -32.17
C CYS A 492 -7.37 23.47 -32.79
N HIS A 493 -8.66 23.68 -32.50
CA HIS A 493 -9.43 24.76 -33.10
C HIS A 493 -9.23 26.11 -32.40
N MET A 494 -9.08 26.13 -31.08
CA MET A 494 -8.99 27.36 -30.29
C MET A 494 -7.55 27.89 -30.14
N TRP A 495 -6.55 27.04 -30.39
CA TRP A 495 -5.13 27.37 -30.35
C TRP A 495 -4.39 26.83 -31.58
N PRO A 496 -4.79 27.22 -32.81
CA PRO A 496 -4.16 26.72 -34.02
C PRO A 496 -2.71 27.18 -34.12
N GLU A 497 -2.43 28.44 -33.76
CA GLU A 497 -1.10 29.05 -33.97
C GLU A 497 -0.26 29.17 -32.70
N GLN A 498 -0.91 29.29 -31.53
CA GLN A 498 -0.22 29.55 -30.26
C GLN A 498 -0.55 28.52 -29.20
N ARG A 499 0.48 27.97 -28.53
CA ARG A 499 0.30 27.03 -27.41
C ARG A 499 -0.53 27.64 -26.26
N PRO A 500 -1.54 26.92 -25.73
CA PRO A 500 -2.29 27.38 -24.55
C PRO A 500 -1.39 27.42 -23.30
N LYS A 501 -1.59 28.45 -22.45
CA LYS A 501 -0.94 28.57 -21.14
C LYS A 501 -1.88 28.01 -20.06
N GLN A 502 -1.33 27.41 -18.99
CA GLN A 502 -2.15 26.94 -17.88
C GLN A 502 -2.91 28.13 -17.26
N GLY A 503 -4.24 28.00 -17.15
CA GLY A 503 -5.11 29.09 -16.69
C GLY A 503 -5.65 30.00 -17.80
N ASP A 504 -5.22 29.82 -19.06
CA ASP A 504 -5.85 30.45 -20.24
C ASP A 504 -7.17 29.74 -20.57
N LYS A 505 -8.16 29.96 -19.71
CA LYS A 505 -9.47 29.32 -19.80
C LYS A 505 -10.34 30.12 -20.76
N ARG A 506 -10.70 29.51 -21.89
CA ARG A 506 -11.55 30.13 -22.92
C ARG A 506 -12.92 29.47 -22.95
N LEU A 507 -13.94 30.20 -23.40
CA LEU A 507 -15.23 29.60 -23.73
C LEU A 507 -15.08 28.86 -25.06
N VAL A 508 -15.58 27.63 -25.11
CA VAL A 508 -15.58 26.80 -26.32
C VAL A 508 -16.60 27.39 -27.29
N PRO A 509 -16.20 27.75 -28.52
CA PRO A 509 -17.13 28.28 -29.53
C PRO A 509 -18.30 27.31 -29.79
N PRO A 510 -19.54 27.80 -29.93
CA PRO A 510 -20.72 26.95 -30.17
C PRO A 510 -20.60 26.03 -31.38
N GLU A 511 -19.79 26.41 -32.37
CA GLU A 511 -19.56 25.68 -33.62
C GLU A 511 -18.83 24.36 -33.40
N ILE A 512 -17.99 24.29 -32.36
CA ILE A 512 -17.20 23.09 -32.01
C ILE A 512 -17.68 22.42 -30.72
N ALA A 513 -18.73 22.96 -30.09
CA ALA A 513 -19.38 22.40 -28.91
C ALA A 513 -20.54 21.49 -29.35
N PRO A 514 -20.46 20.16 -29.17
CA PRO A 514 -21.39 19.20 -29.78
C PRO A 514 -22.86 19.30 -29.31
N ARG A 515 -23.18 20.18 -28.37
CA ARG A 515 -24.54 20.34 -27.81
C ARG A 515 -24.99 21.79 -27.62
N ARG A 516 -24.31 22.78 -28.23
CA ARG A 516 -24.56 24.22 -28.00
C ARG A 516 -24.54 24.65 -26.52
N MET A 517 -23.99 23.81 -25.63
CA MET A 517 -23.83 24.14 -24.22
C MET A 517 -22.54 24.95 -24.06
N ALA A 518 -22.60 26.03 -23.30
CA ALA A 518 -21.41 26.81 -22.97
C ALA A 518 -20.43 25.93 -22.17
N ALA A 519 -19.33 25.56 -22.82
CA ALA A 519 -18.22 24.87 -22.16
C ALA A 519 -17.07 25.85 -21.96
N SER A 520 -16.31 25.65 -20.89
CA SER A 520 -15.13 26.45 -20.58
C SER A 520 -13.94 25.52 -20.47
N PHE A 521 -12.93 25.76 -21.31
CA PHE A 521 -11.81 24.83 -21.52
C PHE A 521 -10.47 25.50 -21.23
N ASP A 522 -9.68 24.90 -20.34
CA ASP A 522 -8.30 25.29 -20.04
C ASP A 522 -7.36 24.39 -20.84
N GLY A 523 -6.98 24.85 -22.04
CA GLY A 523 -6.12 24.11 -22.94
C GLY A 523 -4.75 23.81 -22.34
N GLY A 524 -4.24 24.68 -21.46
CA GLY A 524 -2.92 24.52 -20.85
C GLY A 524 -2.90 23.44 -19.77
N LEU A 525 -3.95 23.39 -18.94
CA LEU A 525 -4.15 22.31 -17.99
C LEU A 525 -4.37 20.97 -18.71
N PHE A 526 -5.19 20.95 -19.77
CA PHE A 526 -5.43 19.75 -20.55
C PHE A 526 -4.15 19.24 -21.21
N LEU A 527 -3.40 20.10 -21.91
CA LEU A 527 -2.11 19.77 -22.53
C LEU A 527 -1.11 19.21 -21.50
N ARG A 528 -1.09 19.75 -20.27
CA ARG A 528 -0.24 19.22 -19.19
C ARG A 528 -0.61 17.78 -18.84
N ASN A 529 -1.91 17.48 -18.78
CA ASN A 529 -2.45 16.19 -18.38
C ASN A 529 -2.28 15.11 -19.46
N ILE A 530 -2.43 15.44 -20.76
CA ILE A 530 -2.25 14.47 -21.86
C ILE A 530 -0.79 14.29 -22.28
N ALA A 531 0.10 15.20 -21.92
CA ALA A 531 1.47 15.12 -22.39
C ALA A 531 2.31 13.89 -21.96
N PRO A 532 1.95 13.08 -20.94
CA PRO A 532 2.57 11.76 -20.75
C PRO A 532 2.41 10.79 -21.93
N ASN A 533 1.44 10.99 -22.83
CA ASN A 533 1.29 10.16 -24.05
C ASN A 533 2.48 10.25 -25.02
N TRP A 534 3.39 11.21 -24.84
CA TRP A 534 4.62 11.39 -25.62
C TRP A 534 5.89 11.17 -24.80
N CYS A 535 5.76 10.55 -23.64
CA CYS A 535 6.87 10.24 -22.73
C CYS A 535 6.83 8.74 -22.42
N ASP A 536 7.62 7.95 -23.15
CA ASP A 536 7.65 6.47 -23.09
C ASP A 536 7.85 5.90 -21.68
N TRP A 537 8.34 6.71 -20.74
CA TRP A 537 8.67 6.32 -19.37
C TRP A 537 7.61 6.67 -18.31
N VAL A 538 6.48 7.29 -18.68
CA VAL A 538 5.41 7.64 -17.73
C VAL A 538 4.13 6.90 -18.11
N LYS A 539 3.69 5.96 -17.28
CA LYS A 539 2.37 5.34 -17.43
C LYS A 539 1.31 6.45 -17.43
N THR A 540 0.57 6.57 -18.53
CA THR A 540 -0.55 7.47 -18.66
C THR A 540 -1.67 7.03 -17.72
N ASP A 541 -2.33 7.98 -17.06
CA ASP A 541 -3.59 7.70 -16.39
C ASP A 541 -4.64 7.38 -17.47
N THR A 542 -5.38 6.29 -17.30
CA THR A 542 -6.48 5.85 -18.19
C THR A 542 -7.42 6.98 -18.61
N THR A 543 -7.62 7.98 -17.76
CA THR A 543 -8.50 9.14 -18.01
C THR A 543 -7.93 10.18 -18.99
N THR A 544 -6.67 10.02 -19.41
CA THR A 544 -5.93 10.97 -20.27
C THR A 544 -5.20 10.29 -21.44
N SER A 545 -5.45 9.00 -21.67
CA SER A 545 -4.87 8.24 -22.78
C SER A 545 -5.43 8.75 -24.12
N LEU A 546 -4.56 8.89 -25.12
CA LEU A 546 -4.92 9.32 -26.48
C LEU A 546 -4.81 8.15 -27.46
N THR A 547 -5.75 8.05 -28.39
CA THR A 547 -5.62 7.16 -29.54
C THR A 547 -4.55 7.69 -30.51
N PRO A 548 -3.96 6.84 -31.38
CA PRO A 548 -2.98 7.27 -32.38
C PRO A 548 -3.47 8.45 -33.24
N ASP A 549 -4.75 8.47 -33.63
CA ASP A 549 -5.32 9.57 -34.41
C ASP A 549 -5.36 10.89 -33.63
N LEU A 550 -5.69 10.84 -32.33
CA LEU A 550 -5.71 12.03 -31.48
C LEU A 550 -4.29 12.54 -31.20
N ILE A 551 -3.31 11.63 -31.12
CA ILE A 551 -1.90 11.98 -31.05
C ILE A 551 -1.48 12.72 -32.32
N ALA A 552 -1.76 12.15 -33.50
CA ALA A 552 -1.43 12.77 -34.79
C ALA A 552 -2.07 14.16 -34.95
N ARG A 553 -3.32 14.34 -34.52
CA ARG A 553 -4.01 15.64 -34.55
C ARG A 553 -3.37 16.69 -33.65
N ALA A 554 -2.91 16.31 -32.46
CA ALA A 554 -2.20 17.22 -31.57
C ALA A 554 -0.81 17.57 -32.13
N GLU A 555 -0.12 16.58 -32.72
CA GLU A 555 1.19 16.74 -33.36
C GLU A 555 1.16 17.64 -34.61
N ALA A 556 0.04 17.66 -35.32
CA ALA A 556 -0.16 18.52 -36.48
C ALA A 556 -0.21 20.03 -36.15
N LEU A 557 -0.30 20.43 -34.87
CA LEU A 557 -0.32 21.84 -34.50
C LEU A 557 1.09 22.46 -34.66
N PRO A 558 1.23 23.62 -35.34
CA PRO A 558 2.52 24.26 -35.62
C PRO A 558 3.45 24.44 -34.39
N TRP A 559 2.88 24.70 -33.21
CA TRP A 559 3.63 24.93 -31.97
C TRP A 559 3.96 23.63 -31.20
N PHE A 560 3.39 22.48 -31.59
CA PHE A 560 3.51 21.23 -30.84
C PHE A 560 4.93 20.64 -30.86
N PRO A 561 5.67 20.63 -31.99
CA PRO A 561 7.07 20.18 -32.00
C PRO A 561 7.94 20.95 -31.01
N ASP A 562 7.77 22.26 -30.91
CA ASP A 562 8.51 23.10 -29.95
C ASP A 562 8.07 22.87 -28.51
N PHE A 563 6.79 22.58 -28.27
CA PHE A 563 6.31 22.14 -26.97
C PHE A 563 6.98 20.83 -26.53
N LEU A 564 7.01 19.81 -27.39
CA LEU A 564 7.66 18.53 -27.11
C LEU A 564 9.16 18.71 -26.87
N ARG A 565 9.84 19.47 -27.74
CA ARG A 565 11.27 19.78 -27.59
C ARG A 565 11.57 20.47 -26.27
N ASN A 566 10.80 21.50 -25.91
CA ASN A 566 10.97 22.20 -24.63
C ASN A 566 10.66 21.30 -23.43
N ARG A 567 9.70 20.39 -23.56
CA ARG A 567 9.35 19.44 -22.50
C ARG A 567 10.46 18.39 -22.33
N ARG A 568 10.95 17.80 -23.42
CA ARG A 568 12.12 16.91 -23.43
C ARG A 568 13.33 17.62 -22.84
N LYS A 569 13.63 18.85 -23.26
CA LYS A 569 14.72 19.66 -22.69
C LYS A 569 14.55 19.93 -21.20
N ARG A 570 13.35 20.28 -20.71
CA ARG A 570 13.10 20.44 -19.26
C ARG A 570 13.27 19.12 -18.51
N TRP A 571 12.89 18.00 -19.13
CA TRP A 571 13.09 16.68 -18.56
C TRP A 571 14.56 16.28 -18.56
N GLU A 572 15.29 16.49 -19.64
CA GLU A 572 16.74 16.33 -19.73
C GLU A 572 17.44 17.23 -18.73
N VAL A 573 17.01 18.48 -18.56
CA VAL A 573 17.54 19.35 -17.51
C VAL A 573 17.14 18.83 -16.14
N LYS A 574 15.96 18.26 -15.94
CA LYS A 574 15.56 17.70 -14.64
C LYS A 574 16.33 16.41 -14.32
N SER A 575 16.55 15.54 -15.30
CA SER A 575 17.36 14.33 -15.18
C SER A 575 18.84 14.67 -15.05
N ARG A 576 19.34 15.63 -15.85
CA ARG A 576 20.70 16.18 -15.71
C ARG A 576 20.87 17.00 -14.46
N THR A 577 19.90 17.74 -13.94
CA THR A 577 20.05 18.44 -12.64
C THR A 577 20.00 17.44 -11.50
N GLN A 578 19.25 16.34 -11.66
CA GLN A 578 19.40 15.15 -10.82
C GLN A 578 20.80 14.51 -10.94
N GLN A 579 21.51 14.65 -12.07
CA GLN A 579 22.90 14.16 -12.24
C GLN A 579 24.02 15.18 -11.88
N VAL A 580 23.85 16.47 -12.19
CA VAL A 580 24.87 17.55 -12.24
C VAL A 580 24.84 18.38 -10.97
N SER A 581 23.77 18.32 -10.16
CA SER A 581 23.80 18.93 -8.82
C SER A 581 24.86 18.32 -7.89
N GLY A 582 25.74 17.41 -8.35
CA GLY A 582 26.80 16.77 -7.56
C GLY A 582 26.27 15.91 -6.41
N ASN A 583 24.97 16.01 -6.14
CA ASN A 583 24.13 15.07 -5.47
C ASN A 583 23.60 14.07 -6.51
N ILE A 584 24.52 13.41 -7.24
CA ILE A 584 24.54 11.98 -7.02
C ILE A 584 24.82 11.89 -5.53
N VAL A 585 23.76 11.95 -4.69
CA VAL A 585 23.85 11.35 -3.38
C VAL A 585 24.16 9.93 -3.81
N TYR A 586 25.43 9.57 -3.81
CA TYR A 586 25.81 8.20 -3.65
C TYR A 586 25.07 7.84 -2.38
N GLN A 587 23.87 7.32 -2.59
CA GLN A 587 23.02 6.90 -1.53
C GLN A 587 23.71 5.62 -1.18
N GLY A 588 24.76 5.76 -0.35
CA GLY A 588 25.46 4.62 0.18
C GLY A 588 24.38 3.62 0.53
N THR A 589 24.56 2.40 0.05
CA THR A 589 23.70 1.30 0.40
C THR A 589 23.43 1.37 1.89
N VAL A 590 22.29 0.86 2.33
CA VAL A 590 21.99 0.89 3.76
C VAL A 590 23.15 0.31 4.58
N ALA A 591 23.85 -0.68 4.03
CA ALA A 591 25.09 -1.24 4.58
C ALA A 591 26.22 -0.21 4.69
N GLU A 592 26.54 0.53 3.62
CA GLU A 592 27.57 1.58 3.65
C GLU A 592 27.20 2.71 4.61
N LYS A 593 25.94 3.15 4.66
CA LYS A 593 25.50 4.18 5.61
C LYS A 593 25.55 3.71 7.06
N VAL A 594 25.25 2.43 7.32
CA VAL A 594 25.43 1.80 8.63
C VAL A 594 26.91 1.75 8.97
N HIS A 595 27.76 1.31 8.03
CA HIS A 595 29.20 1.22 8.20
C HIS A 595 29.82 2.60 8.47
N TRP A 596 29.48 3.62 7.68
CA TRP A 596 29.88 5.02 7.92
C TRP A 596 29.39 5.52 9.27
N MET A 597 28.17 5.17 9.68
CA MET A 597 27.67 5.59 10.99
C MET A 597 28.46 4.97 12.15
N CYS A 598 28.78 3.68 12.05
CA CYS A 598 29.58 2.98 13.05
C CYS A 598 31.03 3.50 13.10
N HIS A 599 31.62 3.77 11.93
CA HIS A 599 33.01 4.22 11.82
C HIS A 599 33.20 5.72 12.12
N MET A 600 32.23 6.57 11.77
CA MET A 600 32.35 8.02 11.95
C MET A 600 31.78 8.52 13.28
N TRP A 601 30.98 7.72 13.99
CA TRP A 601 30.47 8.03 15.33
C TRP A 601 30.63 6.84 16.29
N PRO A 602 31.83 6.26 16.44
CA PRO A 602 32.04 5.07 17.25
C PRO A 602 31.76 5.34 18.72
N GLU A 603 32.08 6.54 19.23
CA GLU A 603 31.97 6.85 20.66
C GLU A 603 30.90 7.91 20.97
N GLN A 604 30.53 8.75 19.98
CA GLN A 604 29.70 9.93 20.20
C GLN A 604 28.48 9.96 19.29
N ARG A 605 27.29 10.20 19.84
CA ARG A 605 26.04 10.34 19.07
C ARG A 605 26.05 11.57 18.12
N PRO A 606 25.49 11.47 16.90
CA PRO A 606 25.23 12.63 16.03
C PRO A 606 24.26 13.66 16.67
N LYS A 607 24.73 14.89 16.93
CA LYS A 607 23.95 15.98 17.56
C LYS A 607 23.22 16.86 16.51
N ARG A 608 22.35 17.78 16.96
CA ARG A 608 21.77 18.81 16.06
C ARG A 608 22.87 19.83 15.78
N SER A 609 23.17 20.14 14.51
CA SER A 609 23.80 21.44 14.26
C SER A 609 22.79 22.51 14.65
N LYS A 610 23.20 23.46 15.49
CA LYS A 610 22.44 24.71 15.61
C LYS A 610 22.44 25.30 14.20
N ARG A 611 21.26 25.59 13.64
CA ARG A 611 21.18 26.34 12.37
C ARG A 611 21.96 27.63 12.59
N CYS A 612 23.12 27.79 11.94
CA CYS A 612 23.59 29.12 11.62
C CYS A 612 22.49 29.74 10.74
N LEU A 613 21.92 30.83 11.23
CA LEU A 613 21.14 31.76 10.43
C LEU A 613 22.05 32.29 9.33
N VAL A 614 22.09 31.61 8.18
CA VAL A 614 22.54 32.24 6.92
C VAL A 614 21.29 32.61 6.15
N ARG A 615 20.68 33.70 6.61
CA ARG A 615 19.75 34.53 5.85
C ARG A 615 20.47 35.85 5.55
N ALA A 616 21.57 35.77 4.80
CA ALA A 616 22.26 36.92 4.24
C ALA A 616 23.12 36.41 3.08
N CYS A 617 22.63 36.56 1.85
CA CYS A 617 23.38 36.72 0.58
C CYS A 617 22.40 36.61 -0.60
N SER A 618 21.45 37.55 -0.67
CA SER A 618 20.74 37.88 -1.91
C SER A 618 20.71 39.40 -2.18
N LYS A 619 21.60 40.14 -1.53
CA LYS A 619 21.95 41.52 -1.88
C LYS A 619 23.45 41.65 -1.76
N TRP A 620 24.15 41.64 -2.90
CA TRP A 620 25.38 42.38 -3.15
C TRP A 620 25.56 42.39 -4.68
N ARG A 621 24.79 43.27 -5.32
CA ARG A 621 25.22 43.96 -6.54
C ARG A 621 25.75 45.31 -6.06
N GLY A 622 26.94 45.67 -6.50
CA GLY A 622 27.43 47.04 -6.40
C GLY A 622 28.83 47.16 -5.79
N SER A 623 29.77 47.43 -6.70
CA SER A 623 30.70 48.56 -6.59
C SER A 623 32.08 48.35 -5.95
N ILE A 624 33.09 48.59 -6.81
CA ILE A 624 34.41 49.22 -6.55
C ILE A 624 35.44 48.25 -5.94
N LEU A 625 36.61 47.98 -6.54
CA LEU A 625 37.50 48.68 -7.48
C LEU A 625 38.12 47.67 -8.46
#